data_AF-A0A1F8N3D2-F1
#
_entry.id   AF-A0A1F8N3D2-F1
#
_cell.length_a   1.000
_cell.length_b   1.000
_cell.length_c   1.000
_cell.angle_alpha   90.00
_cell.angle_beta   90.00
_cell.angle_gamma   90.00
#
_symmetry.space_group_name_H-M   'P 1'
#
loop_
_entity.id
_entity.type
_entity.pdbx_description
1 polymer ?
#
loop_
_entity_poly.entity_id
_entity_poly.type
_entity_poly.pdbx_seq_one_letter_code
_entity_poly.pdbx_strand_id
1 'polypeptide(L)'
;MLFKNRKRTFVSILLVLLVVSALVLPMTASAGRFTREQGFMRVPRGATEAYTLTVGEVSVTIPPGALPKGGPVILIVTTGPRGQFLANFGPSYRFQAPVMMEFGDAEVVYYHYGNAQIPLYTGDLDGDGDSGEIESEHFSRYSGWF
;
A
#
# COMPACT_ATOMS: atom_id res chain seq x y z
N MET A 1 47.65 33.83 -3.47
CA MET A 1 46.21 33.77 -3.78
C MET A 1 45.80 32.30 -3.91
N LEU A 2 45.66 31.53 -2.80
CA LEU A 2 45.42 30.07 -2.93
C LEU A 2 44.70 29.36 -1.76
N PHE A 3 44.21 30.07 -0.74
CA PHE A 3 43.58 29.42 0.44
C PHE A 3 42.08 29.70 0.62
N LYS A 4 41.47 30.58 -0.18
CA LYS A 4 40.07 31.00 0.02
C LYS A 4 39.03 30.05 -0.58
N ASN A 5 39.42 29.22 -1.56
CA ASN A 5 38.48 28.37 -2.30
C ASN A 5 38.24 26.97 -1.69
N ARG A 6 39.12 26.46 -0.81
CA ARG A 6 38.93 25.12 -0.21
C ARG A 6 37.82 25.07 0.84
N LYS A 7 37.56 26.17 1.56
CA LYS A 7 36.54 26.18 2.63
C LYS A 7 35.10 26.11 2.09
N ARG A 8 34.81 26.68 0.91
CA ARG A 8 33.46 26.64 0.32
C ARG A 8 33.12 25.26 -0.24
N THR A 9 34.08 24.56 -0.83
CA THR A 9 33.89 23.20 -1.35
C THR A 9 33.64 22.19 -0.24
N PHE A 10 34.34 22.32 0.89
CA PHE A 10 34.10 21.44 2.05
C PHE A 10 32.70 21.62 2.65
N VAL A 11 32.20 22.85 2.75
CA VAL A 11 30.84 23.12 3.25
C VAL A 11 29.77 22.57 2.30
N SER A 12 29.96 22.69 0.99
CA SER A 12 29.01 22.14 0.00
C SER A 12 28.99 20.62 -0.04
N ILE A 13 30.14 19.95 0.09
CA ILE A 13 30.20 18.48 0.15
C ILE A 13 29.54 17.96 1.43
N LEU A 14 29.77 18.63 2.58
CA LEU A 14 29.14 18.27 3.84
C LEU A 14 27.61 18.43 3.79
N LEU A 15 27.10 19.47 3.13
CA LEU A 15 25.66 19.72 2.99
C LEU A 15 24.98 18.70 2.07
N VAL A 16 25.64 18.31 0.98
CA VAL A 16 25.13 17.25 0.08
C VAL A 16 25.14 15.90 0.79
N LEU A 17 26.18 15.58 1.56
CA LEU A 17 26.23 14.35 2.37
C LEU A 17 25.12 14.33 3.44
N LEU A 18 24.80 15.48 4.04
CA LEU A 18 23.76 15.58 5.07
C LEU A 18 22.34 15.41 4.48
N VAL A 19 22.10 15.95 3.27
CA VAL A 19 20.84 15.76 2.54
C VAL A 19 20.70 14.33 2.02
N VAL A 20 21.78 13.68 1.58
CA VAL A 20 21.77 12.27 1.16
C VAL A 20 21.57 11.34 2.37
N SER A 21 22.15 11.65 3.54
CA SER A 21 21.90 10.87 4.77
C SER A 21 20.48 11.05 5.33
N ALA A 22 19.80 12.17 5.04
CA ALA A 22 18.40 12.36 5.41
C ALA A 22 17.43 11.64 4.47
N LEU A 23 17.84 11.33 3.23
CA LEU A 23 17.06 10.53 2.28
C LEU A 23 17.23 9.01 2.46
N VAL A 24 18.24 8.56 3.20
CA VAL A 24 18.48 7.15 3.55
C VAL A 24 18.31 6.95 5.06
N LEU A 25 17.21 7.47 5.62
CA LEU A 25 16.73 6.92 6.87
C LEU A 25 16.00 5.62 6.50
N PRO A 26 16.56 4.43 6.78
CA PRO A 26 15.71 3.27 6.87
C PRO A 26 14.67 3.59 7.93
N MET A 27 13.40 3.32 7.61
CA MET A 27 12.30 3.32 8.57
C MET A 27 12.55 2.24 9.63
N THR A 28 13.53 2.43 10.51
CA THR A 28 13.78 1.50 11.61
C THR A 28 13.03 1.96 12.84
N ALA A 29 12.00 1.18 13.14
CA ALA A 29 11.61 0.69 14.47
C ALA A 29 10.17 1.02 14.90
N SER A 30 9.19 0.43 14.22
CA SER A 30 7.98 -0.04 14.93
C SER A 30 8.33 -1.33 15.69
N ALA A 31 9.28 -1.24 16.62
CA ALA A 31 9.67 -2.39 17.43
C ALA A 31 8.62 -2.60 18.54
N GLY A 32 7.59 -3.40 18.23
CA GLY A 32 6.77 -4.08 19.24
C GLY A 32 5.32 -3.63 19.40
N ARG A 33 4.82 -2.67 18.61
CA ARG A 33 3.41 -2.23 18.71
C ARG A 33 2.63 -2.54 17.45
N PHE A 34 1.35 -2.85 17.64
CA PHE A 34 0.40 -2.85 16.54
C PHE A 34 0.18 -1.40 16.09
N THR A 35 0.28 -1.15 14.79
CA THR A 35 -0.14 0.10 14.17
C THR A 35 -1.50 -0.11 13.52
N ARG A 36 -2.31 0.94 13.48
CA ARG A 36 -3.60 0.94 12.79
C ARG A 36 -3.70 2.19 11.95
N GLU A 37 -3.78 1.99 10.65
CA GLU A 37 -3.86 3.04 9.64
C GLU A 37 -5.19 2.94 8.91
N GLN A 38 -5.71 4.07 8.46
CA GLN A 38 -6.98 4.14 7.76
C GLN A 38 -6.90 5.16 6.63
N GLY A 39 -7.40 4.78 5.47
CA GLY A 39 -7.57 5.62 4.31
C GLY A 39 -9.02 5.72 3.88
N PHE A 40 -9.32 6.80 3.16
CA PHE A 40 -10.60 7.05 2.55
C PHE A 40 -10.39 7.66 1.17
N MET A 41 -11.14 7.17 0.19
CA MET A 41 -11.21 7.71 -1.15
C MET A 41 -12.66 7.77 -1.60
N ARG A 42 -13.00 8.69 -2.50
CA ARG A 42 -14.32 8.73 -3.14
C ARG A 42 -14.17 8.54 -4.64
N VAL A 43 -14.74 7.45 -5.16
CA VAL A 43 -14.85 7.20 -6.60
C VAL A 43 -16.07 7.94 -7.14
N PRO A 44 -15.93 8.85 -8.11
CA PRO A 44 -17.06 9.52 -8.74
C PRO A 44 -17.99 8.54 -9.46
N ARG A 45 -19.27 8.89 -9.56
CA ARG A 45 -20.21 8.15 -10.40
C ARG A 45 -19.77 8.23 -11.85
N GLY A 46 -19.73 7.09 -12.53
CA GLY A 46 -19.31 7.02 -13.94
C GLY A 46 -17.83 7.34 -14.15
N ALA A 47 -16.97 7.06 -13.15
CA ALA A 47 -15.53 7.20 -13.27
C ALA A 47 -14.99 6.56 -14.57
N THR A 48 -14.24 7.34 -15.33
CA THR A 48 -13.60 6.95 -16.60
C THR A 48 -12.12 6.63 -16.46
N GLU A 49 -11.55 6.91 -15.28
CA GLU A 49 -10.16 6.67 -14.92
C GLU A 49 -10.10 5.75 -13.71
N ALA A 50 -8.95 5.12 -13.49
CA ALA A 50 -8.73 4.29 -12.31
C ALA A 50 -8.53 5.16 -11.06
N TYR A 51 -8.96 4.63 -9.92
CA TYR A 51 -8.83 5.30 -8.61
C TYR A 51 -8.14 4.36 -7.63
N THR A 52 -7.02 4.79 -7.07
CA THR A 52 -6.21 3.98 -6.14
C THR A 52 -6.21 4.58 -4.74
N LEU A 53 -6.48 3.72 -3.75
CA LEU A 53 -6.32 4.05 -2.33
C LEU A 53 -5.21 3.19 -1.74
N THR A 54 -4.16 3.83 -1.22
CA THR A 54 -3.04 3.17 -0.53
C THR A 54 -3.06 3.52 0.96
N VAL A 55 -2.87 2.51 1.81
CA VAL A 55 -2.80 2.63 3.28
C VAL A 55 -1.71 1.69 3.79
N GLY A 56 -0.62 2.24 4.30
CA GLY A 56 0.60 1.46 4.56
C GLY A 56 1.07 0.80 3.26
N GLU A 57 1.29 -0.51 3.30
CA GLU A 57 1.72 -1.33 2.15
C GLU A 57 0.55 -1.98 1.41
N VAL A 58 -0.70 -1.69 1.80
CA VAL A 58 -1.88 -2.26 1.13
C VAL A 58 -2.52 -1.21 0.23
N SER A 59 -2.76 -1.59 -1.02
CA SER A 59 -3.41 -0.73 -2.01
C SER A 59 -4.66 -1.39 -2.59
N VAL A 60 -5.59 -0.58 -3.09
CA VAL A 60 -6.69 -1.05 -3.94
C VAL A 60 -6.94 -0.08 -5.08
N THR A 61 -6.96 -0.63 -6.29
CA THR A 61 -7.21 0.09 -7.54
C THR A 61 -8.56 -0.29 -8.10
N ILE A 62 -9.46 0.69 -8.20
CA ILE A 62 -10.79 0.57 -8.79
C ILE A 62 -10.70 1.00 -10.26
N PRO A 63 -10.76 0.07 -11.24
CA PRO A 63 -10.68 0.45 -12.64
C PRO A 63 -11.96 1.14 -13.12
N PRO A 64 -11.92 1.83 -14.28
CA PRO A 64 -13.10 2.42 -14.90
C PRO A 64 -14.24 1.41 -15.04
N GLY A 65 -15.45 1.83 -14.69
CA GLY A 65 -16.63 0.96 -14.78
C GLY A 65 -16.80 -0.10 -13.69
N ALA A 66 -15.79 -0.38 -12.86
CA ALA A 66 -15.93 -1.35 -11.76
C ALA A 66 -16.98 -0.92 -10.71
N LEU A 67 -17.10 0.40 -10.47
CA LEU A 67 -18.07 0.98 -9.55
C LEU A 67 -18.92 2.08 -10.22
N PRO A 68 -19.90 1.74 -11.08
CA PRO A 68 -20.60 2.75 -11.90
C PRO A 68 -21.41 3.77 -11.11
N LYS A 69 -21.95 3.37 -9.95
CA LYS A 69 -22.67 4.27 -9.05
C LYS A 69 -21.75 5.24 -8.30
N GLY A 70 -20.44 4.99 -8.34
CA GLY A 70 -19.45 5.63 -7.48
C GLY A 70 -19.68 5.29 -6.00
N GLY A 71 -18.88 5.89 -5.13
CA GLY A 71 -19.03 5.73 -3.70
C GLY A 71 -17.74 5.89 -2.91
N PRO A 72 -17.83 5.84 -1.57
CA PRO A 72 -16.65 5.83 -0.72
C PRO A 72 -15.93 4.49 -0.80
N VAL A 73 -14.61 4.50 -0.75
CA VAL A 73 -13.73 3.35 -0.56
C VAL A 73 -12.93 3.62 0.72
N ILE A 74 -12.98 2.67 1.64
CA ILE A 74 -12.36 2.74 2.95
C ILE A 74 -11.45 1.52 3.07
N LEU A 75 -10.22 1.76 3.50
CA LEU A 75 -9.26 0.72 3.81
C LEU A 75 -8.72 0.97 5.21
N ILE A 76 -8.79 -0.05 6.07
CA ILE A 76 -8.18 -0.05 7.40
C ILE A 76 -7.15 -1.16 7.42
N VAL A 77 -5.90 -0.83 7.73
CA VAL A 77 -4.79 -1.78 7.85
C VAL A 77 -4.31 -1.77 9.28
N THR A 78 -4.23 -2.96 9.89
CA THR A 78 -3.61 -3.14 11.21
C THR A 78 -2.38 -4.00 11.04
N THR A 79 -1.20 -3.45 11.31
CA THR A 79 0.09 -4.14 11.16
C THR A 79 0.64 -4.46 12.54
N GLY A 80 1.11 -5.68 12.72
CA GLY A 80 1.72 -6.16 13.94
C GLY A 80 3.25 -6.12 13.87
N PRO A 81 3.92 -6.32 15.02
CA PRO A 81 5.36 -6.12 15.14
C PRO A 81 6.24 -7.17 14.44
N ARG A 82 5.66 -8.20 13.81
CA ARG A 82 6.38 -9.24 13.07
C ARG A 82 5.95 -9.29 11.60
N GLY A 83 5.48 -8.18 11.05
CA GLY A 83 5.03 -8.10 9.65
C GLY A 83 3.61 -8.61 9.40
N GLN A 84 2.96 -9.24 10.40
CA GLN A 84 1.57 -9.68 10.21
C GLN A 84 0.64 -8.49 10.01
N PHE A 85 -0.32 -8.59 9.10
CA PHE A 85 -1.30 -7.54 8.87
C PHE A 85 -2.74 -8.05 8.83
N LEU A 86 -3.68 -7.13 9.01
CA LEU A 86 -5.11 -7.29 8.74
C LEU A 86 -5.60 -6.09 7.93
N ALA A 87 -5.99 -6.33 6.68
CA ALA A 87 -6.60 -5.36 5.78
C ALA A 87 -8.11 -5.55 5.74
N ASN A 88 -8.86 -4.48 5.96
CA ASN A 88 -10.32 -4.51 5.97
C ASN A 88 -10.85 -3.45 4.99
N PHE A 89 -11.39 -3.92 3.87
CA PHE A 89 -11.93 -3.10 2.81
C PHE A 89 -13.43 -2.88 3.02
N GLY A 90 -13.86 -1.63 2.85
CA GLY A 90 -15.25 -1.25 3.01
C GLY A 90 -15.65 -0.06 2.14
N PRO A 91 -16.96 0.23 2.05
CA PRO A 91 -18.08 -0.63 2.45
C PRO A 91 -18.17 -1.88 1.57
N SER A 92 -19.01 -2.85 1.94
CA SER A 92 -19.19 -4.05 1.11
C SER A 92 -19.70 -3.70 -0.29
N TYR A 93 -18.86 -3.96 -1.29
CA TYR A 93 -19.20 -3.81 -2.70
C TYR A 93 -19.20 -5.15 -3.42
N ARG A 94 -20.04 -5.23 -4.45
CA ARG A 94 -19.89 -6.15 -5.58
C ARG A 94 -19.59 -5.28 -6.81
N PHE A 95 -18.39 -5.42 -7.35
CA PHE A 95 -17.93 -4.64 -8.49
C PHE A 95 -18.44 -5.25 -9.80
N GLN A 96 -18.57 -4.43 -10.84
CA GLN A 96 -18.93 -4.90 -12.17
C GLN A 96 -17.72 -5.39 -12.98
N ALA A 97 -16.53 -5.07 -12.52
CA ALA A 97 -15.26 -5.57 -13.04
C ALA A 97 -14.34 -5.83 -11.84
N PRO A 98 -13.40 -6.78 -11.93
CA PRO A 98 -12.45 -7.03 -10.86
C PRO A 98 -11.68 -5.76 -10.48
N VAL A 99 -11.44 -5.59 -9.18
CA VAL A 99 -10.54 -4.58 -8.65
C VAL A 99 -9.24 -5.25 -8.26
N MET A 100 -8.13 -4.53 -8.44
CA MET A 100 -6.82 -5.03 -8.04
C MET A 100 -6.54 -4.61 -6.60
N MET A 101 -6.13 -5.55 -5.76
CA MET A 101 -5.67 -5.29 -4.40
C MET A 101 -4.24 -5.77 -4.29
N GLU A 102 -3.38 -4.93 -3.76
CA GLU A 102 -1.95 -5.17 -3.59
C GLU A 102 -1.65 -5.21 -2.08
N PHE A 103 -0.83 -6.16 -1.65
CA PHE A 103 -0.56 -6.42 -0.24
C PHE A 103 0.94 -6.33 0.09
N GLY A 104 1.69 -5.45 -0.58
CA GLY A 104 3.15 -5.40 -0.49
C GLY A 104 3.77 -6.67 -1.06
N ASP A 105 4.80 -7.19 -0.42
CA ASP A 105 5.55 -8.41 -0.81
C ASP A 105 4.89 -9.73 -0.34
N ALA A 106 3.64 -9.68 0.12
CA ALA A 106 2.96 -10.84 0.67
C ALA A 106 2.68 -11.91 -0.40
N GLU A 107 3.44 -13.01 -0.42
CA GLU A 107 3.23 -14.16 -1.34
C GLU A 107 1.90 -14.89 -1.12
N VAL A 108 1.37 -14.84 0.11
CA VAL A 108 0.10 -15.49 0.48
C VAL A 108 -0.70 -14.57 1.39
N VAL A 109 -1.96 -14.34 1.01
CA VAL A 109 -2.95 -13.68 1.84
C VAL A 109 -4.09 -14.62 2.20
N TYR A 110 -4.71 -14.38 3.34
CA TYR A 110 -5.79 -15.20 3.87
C TYR A 110 -7.08 -14.40 3.78
N TYR A 111 -8.00 -14.85 2.93
CA TYR A 111 -9.34 -14.33 2.81
C TYR A 111 -10.22 -14.82 3.98
N HIS A 112 -10.89 -13.90 4.66
CA HIS A 112 -11.76 -14.23 5.80
C HIS A 112 -13.19 -14.46 5.30
N TYR A 113 -13.67 -15.71 5.37
CA TYR A 113 -15.04 -16.09 5.06
C TYR A 113 -15.72 -16.73 6.26
N GLY A 114 -16.63 -15.98 6.90
CA GLY A 114 -17.21 -16.40 8.18
C GLY A 114 -16.13 -16.58 9.24
N ASN A 115 -15.97 -17.81 9.74
CA ASN A 115 -14.94 -18.18 10.73
C ASN A 115 -13.72 -18.88 10.09
N ALA A 116 -13.69 -19.01 8.76
CA ALA A 116 -12.60 -19.67 8.03
C ALA A 116 -11.64 -18.64 7.41
N GLN A 117 -10.38 -19.05 7.32
CA GLN A 117 -9.34 -18.36 6.56
C GLN A 117 -8.97 -19.23 5.36
N ILE A 118 -9.12 -18.68 4.16
CA ILE A 118 -8.83 -19.36 2.90
C ILE A 118 -7.55 -18.75 2.34
N PRO A 119 -6.46 -19.53 2.18
CA PRO A 119 -5.22 -19.01 1.60
C PRO A 119 -5.43 -18.71 0.11
N LEU A 120 -4.93 -17.56 -0.31
CA LEU A 120 -4.85 -17.10 -1.69
C LEU A 120 -3.38 -16.78 -1.97
N TYR A 121 -2.84 -17.37 -3.03
CA TYR A 121 -1.51 -17.02 -3.52
C TYR A 121 -1.64 -15.73 -4.32
N THR A 122 -0.76 -14.77 -4.02
CA THR A 122 -0.65 -13.54 -4.81
C THR A 122 0.16 -13.81 -6.06
N GLY A 123 0.05 -12.90 -7.03
CA GLY A 123 0.86 -12.90 -8.24
C GLY A 123 1.42 -11.53 -8.52
N ASP A 124 2.14 -11.44 -9.63
CA ASP A 124 2.52 -10.21 -10.34
C ASP A 124 1.44 -9.95 -11.41
N LEU A 125 0.43 -9.15 -11.07
CA LEU A 125 -0.73 -8.91 -11.95
C LEU A 125 -0.59 -7.66 -12.81
N ASP A 126 0.26 -6.72 -12.43
CA ASP A 126 0.47 -5.48 -13.17
C ASP A 126 1.78 -5.46 -14.00
N GLY A 127 2.62 -6.47 -13.83
CA GLY A 127 3.81 -6.75 -14.64
C GLY A 127 5.04 -5.96 -14.21
N ASP A 128 5.08 -5.46 -12.98
CA ASP A 128 6.23 -4.74 -12.44
C ASP A 128 7.36 -5.67 -11.94
N GLY A 129 7.07 -6.97 -11.82
CA GLY A 129 8.01 -8.03 -11.47
C GLY A 129 7.98 -8.42 -9.99
N ASP A 130 7.19 -7.76 -9.16
CA ASP A 130 6.96 -8.10 -7.76
C ASP A 130 5.63 -8.86 -7.61
N SER A 131 5.56 -9.75 -6.62
CA SER A 131 4.30 -10.42 -6.27
C SER A 131 3.63 -9.70 -5.12
N GLY A 132 2.31 -9.66 -5.12
CA GLY A 132 1.59 -8.97 -4.05
C GLY A 132 0.12 -8.76 -4.37
N GLU A 133 -0.29 -9.02 -5.60
CA GLU A 133 -1.60 -8.64 -6.08
C GLU A 133 -2.57 -9.82 -6.16
N ILE A 134 -3.84 -9.49 -5.95
CA ILE A 134 -4.99 -10.30 -6.31
C ILE A 134 -6.01 -9.45 -7.05
N GLU A 135 -6.81 -10.11 -7.87
CA GLU A 135 -8.07 -9.55 -8.36
C GLU A 135 -9.25 -10.02 -7.50
N SER A 136 -10.18 -9.12 -7.23
CA SER A 136 -11.42 -9.46 -6.53
C SER A 136 -12.62 -8.68 -7.07
N GLU A 137 -13.76 -9.35 -7.14
CA GLU A 137 -15.04 -8.71 -7.49
C GLU A 137 -15.79 -8.16 -6.26
N HIS A 138 -15.21 -8.26 -5.07
CA HIS A 138 -15.84 -7.76 -3.85
C HIS A 138 -14.84 -7.30 -2.80
N PHE A 139 -15.27 -6.35 -1.96
CA PHE A 139 -14.53 -5.99 -0.77
C PHE A 139 -14.73 -7.00 0.35
N SER A 140 -13.64 -7.31 1.04
CA SER A 140 -13.61 -8.25 2.16
C SER A 140 -12.51 -7.87 3.16
N ARG A 141 -12.20 -8.81 4.04
CA ARG A 141 -11.10 -8.75 4.99
C ARG A 141 -10.04 -9.79 4.61
N TYR A 142 -8.79 -9.36 4.62
CA TYR A 142 -7.62 -10.17 4.33
C TYR A 142 -6.60 -10.03 5.45
N SER A 143 -5.83 -11.07 5.71
CA SER A 143 -4.65 -11.01 6.57
C SER A 143 -3.47 -11.68 5.91
N GLY A 144 -2.27 -11.33 6.29
CA GLY A 144 -1.06 -11.94 5.75
C GLY A 144 0.15 -11.49 6.52
N TRP A 145 1.29 -11.64 5.88
CA TRP A 145 2.57 -11.08 6.30
C TRP A 145 3.16 -10.37 5.10
N PHE A 146 3.69 -9.17 5.33
CA PHE A 146 4.71 -8.60 4.49
C PHE A 146 5.98 -9.45 4.70
#